data_AF-A0A131XLW7-F1
#
_entry.id   AF-A0A131XLW7-F1
#
_cell.length_a   1.000
_cell.length_b   1.000
_cell.length_c   1.000
_cell.angle_alpha   90.00
_cell.angle_beta   90.00
_cell.angle_gamma   90.00
#
_symmetry.space_group_name_H-M   'P 1'
#
loop_
_entity.id
_entity.type
_entity.pdbx_description
1 polymer ?
#
loop_
_entity_poly.entity_id
_entity_poly.type
_entity_poly.pdbx_seq_one_letter_code
_entity_poly.pdbx_strand_id
1 'polypeptide(L)'
;SKRTLKGTTPGKTPEEKRYSQFPRDSISLFAESNGITGVSDQALSLLTEDVNYRLRELAQNCGQFMRHAKRRKLTCSDMERALRWSDSQPS
;
A
#
# COMPACT_ATOMS: atom_id res chain seq x y z
N SER A 1 22.35 -3.02 -51.11
CA SER A 1 21.04 -2.88 -50.43
C SER A 1 21.19 -2.07 -49.16
N LYS A 2 20.42 -0.98 -49.05
CA LYS A 2 20.46 0.01 -47.99
C LYS A 2 19.86 -0.56 -46.69
N ARG A 3 20.62 -0.56 -45.59
CA ARG A 3 20.10 -0.82 -44.23
C ARG A 3 19.44 0.47 -43.74
N THR A 4 18.11 0.46 -43.65
CA THR A 4 17.32 1.53 -43.05
C THR A 4 17.44 1.47 -41.53
N LEU A 5 17.89 2.58 -40.94
CA LEU A 5 17.89 2.82 -39.49
C LEU A 5 16.43 2.94 -39.04
N LYS A 6 15.96 2.01 -38.22
CA LYS A 6 14.65 2.12 -37.55
C LYS A 6 14.83 2.98 -36.30
N GLY A 7 14.14 4.12 -36.29
CA GLY A 7 14.24 5.15 -35.27
C GLY A 7 13.99 4.64 -33.86
N THR A 8 14.82 5.14 -32.95
CA THR A 8 14.70 5.03 -31.50
C THR A 8 13.40 5.70 -31.05
N THR A 9 12.47 4.95 -30.49
CA THR A 9 11.30 5.51 -29.81
C THR A 9 11.77 6.26 -28.55
N PRO A 10 11.34 7.51 -28.31
CA PRO A 10 11.74 8.26 -27.14
C PRO A 10 11.22 7.56 -25.88
N GLY A 11 12.09 7.50 -24.87
CA GLY A 11 11.89 6.73 -23.65
C GLY A 11 10.57 7.06 -22.97
N LYS A 12 9.82 6.01 -22.60
CA LYS A 12 8.78 6.13 -21.58
C LYS A 12 9.48 6.56 -20.30
N THR A 13 9.22 7.78 -19.84
CA THR A 13 9.49 8.16 -18.46
C THR A 13 8.81 7.12 -17.57
N PRO A 14 9.48 6.59 -16.53
CA PRO A 14 8.84 5.67 -15.60
C PRO A 14 7.60 6.37 -15.05
N GLU A 15 6.42 5.82 -15.32
CA GLU A 15 5.21 6.25 -14.66
C GLU A 15 5.41 5.99 -13.17
N GLU A 16 5.70 7.05 -12.42
CA GLU A 16 5.85 6.97 -10.97
C GLU A 16 4.50 6.52 -10.44
N LYS A 17 4.39 5.25 -10.08
CA LYS A 17 3.17 4.67 -9.50
C LYS A 17 2.88 5.41 -8.21
N ARG A 18 2.04 6.44 -8.30
CA ARG A 18 1.47 7.10 -7.13
C ARG A 18 0.53 6.12 -6.47
N TYR A 19 1.00 5.51 -5.38
CA TYR A 19 0.11 4.77 -4.49
C TYR A 19 -0.92 5.73 -3.91
N SER A 20 -2.17 5.29 -3.81
CA SER A 20 -3.19 5.99 -3.03
C SER A 20 -2.69 6.19 -1.61
N GLN A 21 -2.86 7.40 -1.08
CA GLN A 21 -2.50 7.73 0.29
C GLN A 21 -3.75 7.74 1.17
N PHE A 22 -3.62 7.17 2.36
CA PHE A 22 -4.64 7.28 3.39
C PHE A 22 -4.80 8.76 3.80
N PRO A 23 -6.03 9.31 3.87
CA PRO A 23 -6.24 10.71 4.20
C PRO A 23 -5.80 11.02 5.63
N ARG A 24 -4.99 12.06 5.79
CA ARG A 24 -4.54 12.53 7.11
C ARG A 24 -5.70 12.93 8.02
N ASP A 25 -6.71 13.57 7.46
CA ASP A 25 -7.91 14.00 8.21
C ASP A 25 -8.68 12.83 8.81
N SER A 26 -8.66 11.67 8.15
CA SER A 26 -9.26 10.44 8.70
C SER A 26 -8.53 9.96 9.96
N ILE A 27 -7.21 10.17 10.07
CA ILE A 27 -6.45 9.83 11.28
C ILE A 27 -6.76 10.81 12.41
N SER A 28 -6.87 12.11 12.10
CA SER A 28 -7.27 13.13 13.09
C SER A 28 -8.66 12.85 13.64
N LEU A 29 -9.63 12.58 12.75
CA LEU A 29 -11.01 12.27 13.15
C LEU A 29 -11.09 10.99 13.98
N PHE A 30 -10.28 9.97 13.65
CA PHE A 30 -10.18 8.76 14.46
C PHE A 30 -9.66 9.07 15.87
N ALA A 31 -8.62 9.88 16.01
CA ALA A 31 -8.10 10.30 17.32
C ALA A 31 -9.17 11.05 18.13
N GLU A 32 -9.85 12.02 17.51
CA GLU A 32 -10.93 12.80 18.15
C GLU A 32 -12.09 11.92 18.61
N SER A 33 -12.50 10.94 17.80
CA SER A 33 -13.56 9.98 18.16
C SER A 33 -13.21 9.11 19.39
N ASN A 34 -11.92 8.97 19.70
CA ASN A 34 -11.42 8.27 20.88
C ASN A 34 -11.08 9.23 22.05
N GLY A 35 -11.48 10.51 21.95
CA GLY A 35 -11.23 11.52 22.97
C GLY A 35 -9.79 12.06 23.00
N ILE A 36 -8.98 11.77 21.97
CA ILE A 36 -7.61 12.28 21.84
C ILE A 36 -7.65 13.55 20.99
N THR A 37 -7.44 14.70 21.63
CA THR A 37 -7.44 16.01 20.96
C THR A 37 -6.03 16.59 20.88
N GLY A 38 -5.76 17.40 19.85
CA GLY A 38 -4.49 18.14 19.74
C GLY A 38 -3.30 17.26 19.35
N VAL A 39 -3.51 16.23 18.52
CA VAL A 39 -2.42 15.43 17.96
C VAL A 39 -1.50 16.33 17.15
N SER A 40 -0.19 16.26 17.42
CA SER A 40 0.78 17.13 16.74
C SER A 40 0.90 16.81 15.25
N ASP A 41 1.29 17.80 14.45
CA ASP A 41 1.41 17.61 13.01
C ASP A 41 2.44 16.54 12.64
N GLN A 42 3.53 16.47 13.41
CA GLN A 42 4.58 15.46 13.28
C GLN A 42 4.04 14.06 13.56
N ALA A 43 3.26 13.88 14.63
CA ALA A 43 2.66 12.59 14.96
C ALA A 43 1.67 12.15 13.87
N LEU A 44 0.82 13.06 13.37
CA LEU A 44 -0.07 12.77 12.25
C LEU A 44 0.68 12.36 10.98
N SER A 45 1.82 13.00 10.69
CA SER A 45 2.65 12.63 9.53
C SER A 45 3.22 11.23 9.66
N LEU A 46 3.80 10.89 10.81
CA LEU A 46 4.36 9.56 11.08
C LEU A 46 3.28 8.48 11.05
N LEU A 47 2.12 8.73 11.67
CA LEU A 47 0.99 7.81 11.63
C LEU A 47 0.45 7.62 10.22
N THR A 48 0.38 8.70 9.42
CA THR A 48 -0.03 8.60 8.02
C THR A 48 0.91 7.70 7.24
N GLU A 49 2.21 7.84 7.43
CA GLU A 49 3.22 7.00 6.78
C GLU A 49 3.10 5.53 7.20
N ASP A 50 3.00 5.26 8.51
CA ASP A 50 2.87 3.91 9.06
C ASP A 50 1.59 3.21 8.58
N VAL A 51 0.44 3.89 8.64
CA VAL A 51 -0.84 3.36 8.13
C VAL A 51 -0.73 3.02 6.64
N ASN A 52 -0.14 3.91 5.86
CA ASN A 52 0.05 3.66 4.43
C ASN A 52 1.00 2.49 4.16
N TYR A 53 2.07 2.34 4.94
CA TYR A 53 2.98 1.21 4.86
C TYR A 53 2.26 -0.10 5.17
N ARG A 54 1.58 -0.18 6.31
CA ARG A 54 0.84 -1.38 6.74
C ARG A 54 -0.25 -1.79 5.76
N LEU A 55 -0.99 -0.82 5.20
CA LEU A 55 -2.00 -1.10 4.17
C LEU A 55 -1.38 -1.71 2.90
N ARG A 56 -0.22 -1.18 2.47
CA ARG A 56 0.49 -1.71 1.30
C ARG A 56 1.05 -3.11 1.55
N GLU A 57 1.64 -3.32 2.71
CA GLU A 57 2.15 -4.62 3.13
C GLU A 57 1.02 -5.66 3.22
N LEU A 58 -0.08 -5.32 3.90
CA LEU A 58 -1.25 -6.18 4.00
C LEU A 58 -1.81 -6.53 2.62
N ALA A 59 -1.96 -5.55 1.72
CA ALA A 59 -2.43 -5.78 0.36
C ALA A 59 -1.50 -6.71 -0.43
N GLN A 60 -0.18 -6.54 -0.27
CA GLN A 60 0.82 -7.40 -0.87
C GLN A 60 0.70 -8.85 -0.35
N ASN A 61 0.61 -9.03 0.96
CA ASN A 61 0.50 -10.34 1.60
C ASN A 61 -0.81 -11.05 1.19
N CYS A 62 -1.94 -10.35 1.18
CA CYS A 62 -3.21 -10.88 0.66
C CYS A 62 -3.06 -11.33 -0.81
N GLY A 63 -2.38 -10.52 -1.62
CA GLY A 63 -2.09 -10.83 -3.02
C GLY A 63 -1.24 -12.08 -3.19
N GLN A 64 -0.28 -12.32 -2.31
CA GLN A 64 0.50 -13.56 -2.28
C GLN A 64 -0.39 -14.77 -1.95
N PHE A 65 -1.17 -14.72 -0.86
CA PHE A 65 -2.03 -15.84 -0.48
C PHE A 65 -3.07 -16.19 -1.57
N MET A 66 -3.66 -15.18 -2.21
CA MET A 66 -4.57 -15.37 -3.34
C MET A 66 -3.88 -16.09 -4.50
N ARG A 67 -2.67 -15.66 -4.88
CA ARG A 67 -1.89 -16.26 -5.99
C ARG A 67 -1.44 -17.68 -5.66
N HIS A 68 -0.99 -17.93 -4.43
CA HIS A 68 -0.62 -19.27 -3.96
C HIS A 68 -1.82 -20.23 -3.96
N ALA A 69 -3.03 -19.73 -3.72
CA ALA A 69 -4.27 -20.48 -3.87
C ALA A 69 -4.76 -20.60 -5.34
N LYS A 70 -3.97 -20.16 -6.33
CA LYS A 70 -4.31 -20.14 -7.77
C LYS A 70 -5.60 -19.39 -8.08
N ARG A 71 -5.97 -18.39 -7.25
CA ARG A 71 -7.17 -17.57 -7.43
C ARG A 71 -6.83 -16.22 -8.05
N ARG A 72 -7.85 -15.62 -8.67
CA ARG A 72 -7.80 -14.25 -9.21
C ARG A 72 -8.71 -13.28 -8.46
N LYS A 73 -9.57 -13.80 -7.58
CA LYS A 73 -10.44 -13.02 -6.70
C LYS A 73 -9.89 -13.11 -5.27
N LEU A 74 -9.68 -11.94 -4.66
CA LEU A 74 -9.29 -11.80 -3.28
C LEU A 74 -10.51 -12.08 -2.39
N THR A 75 -10.31 -12.85 -1.33
CA THR A 75 -11.37 -13.31 -0.42
C THR A 75 -11.04 -12.94 1.02
N CYS A 76 -12.04 -12.94 1.91
CA CYS A 76 -11.82 -12.66 3.33
C CYS A 76 -10.79 -13.62 3.95
N SER A 77 -10.73 -14.87 3.51
CA SER A 77 -9.74 -15.84 3.99
C SER A 77 -8.29 -15.45 3.65
N ASP A 78 -8.04 -14.71 2.57
CA ASP A 78 -6.70 -14.16 2.27
C ASP A 78 -6.32 -13.06 3.25
N MET A 79 -7.27 -12.17 3.54
CA MET A 79 -7.11 -11.08 4.50
C MET A 79 -6.86 -11.62 5.90
N GLU A 80 -7.68 -12.57 6.36
CA GLU A 80 -7.51 -13.21 7.66
C GLU A 80 -6.14 -13.87 7.81
N ARG A 81 -5.64 -14.53 6.76
CA ARG A 81 -4.32 -15.14 6.79
C ARG A 81 -3.21 -14.09 6.82
N ALA A 82 -3.37 -13.00 6.08
CA ALA A 82 -2.42 -11.89 6.09
C ALA A 82 -2.37 -11.14 7.42
N LEU A 83 -3.51 -10.92 8.06
CA LEU A 83 -3.56 -10.33 9.40
C LEU A 83 -2.86 -11.20 10.44
N ARG A 84 -3.15 -12.51 10.44
CA ARG A 84 -2.44 -13.47 11.32
C ARG A 84 -0.93 -13.48 11.07
N TRP A 85 -0.51 -13.33 9.81
CA TRP A 85 0.91 -13.24 9.46
C TRP A 85 1.55 -11.96 10.00
N SER A 86 0.90 -10.81 9.80
CA SER A 86 1.37 -9.51 10.30
C SER A 86 1.50 -9.47 11.82
N ASP A 87 0.57 -10.07 12.57
CA ASP A 87 0.67 -10.17 14.04
C ASP A 87 1.80 -11.11 14.51
N SER A 88 2.26 -12.02 13.65
CA SER A 88 3.26 -13.04 13.98
C SER A 88 4.69 -12.71 13.58
N GLN A 89 4.92 -11.59 12.88
CA GLN A 89 6.26 -11.20 12.45
C GLN A 89 7.01 -10.60 13.65
N PRO A 90 8.12 -11.22 14.11
CA PRO A 90 8.86 -10.70 15.26
C PRO A 90 9.54 -9.37 14.86
N SER A 91 9.43 -8.38 15.74
CA SER A 91 10.27 -7.18 15.77
C SER A 91 11.70 -7.51 16.11
#